data_AF-A0A562VN99-F1
#
_entry.id   AF-A0A562VN99-F1
#
_cell.length_a   1.000
_cell.length_b   1.000
_cell.length_c   1.000
_cell.angle_alpha   90.00
_cell.angle_beta   90.00
_cell.angle_gamma   90.00
#
_symmetry.space_group_name_H-M   'P 1'
#
loop_
_entity.id
_entity.type
_entity.pdbx_description
1 polymer ?
#
loop_
_entity_poly.entity_id
_entity_poly.type
_entity_poly.pdbx_seq_one_letter_code
_entity_poly.pdbx_strand_id
1 'polypeptide(L)'
;MVEKYGEDLVCIRYRYDAASRTRIKTVELVVERKQLPDKAQSVTDDALVPVQIAYGEKDLGKMARSAGGRWDPDVKLWYIPYSKIKGTELEKHIILDAKQKQSGK
;
A
#
# COMPACT_ATOMS: atom_id res chain seq x y z
N MET A 1 -7.55 12.06 30.52
CA MET A 1 -7.62 10.95 29.52
C MET A 1 -7.35 11.43 28.11
N VAL A 2 -7.97 12.54 27.70
CA VAL A 2 -7.39 13.42 26.65
C VAL A 2 -5.96 13.80 27.01
N GLU A 3 -5.68 14.05 28.29
CA GLU A 3 -4.30 14.25 28.78
C GLU A 3 -3.33 13.07 28.54
N LYS A 4 -3.85 11.83 28.37
CA LYS A 4 -3.00 10.64 28.17
C LYS A 4 -2.81 10.30 26.70
N TYR A 5 -3.84 10.47 25.88
CA TYR A 5 -3.86 10.01 24.49
C TYR A 5 -4.10 11.13 23.46
N GLY A 6 -4.32 12.37 23.92
CA GLY A 6 -4.38 13.56 23.08
C GLY A 6 -5.43 13.48 21.97
N GLU A 7 -5.03 13.97 20.80
CA GLU A 7 -5.83 14.07 19.58
C GLU A 7 -6.01 12.73 18.86
N ASP A 8 -5.22 11.71 19.20
CA ASP A 8 -5.31 10.37 18.63
C ASP A 8 -6.38 9.49 19.31
N LEU A 9 -7.01 10.00 20.36
CA LEU A 9 -8.14 9.35 21.01
C LEU A 9 -9.39 9.44 20.14
N VAL A 10 -9.84 8.29 19.62
CA VAL A 10 -11.05 8.20 18.81
C VAL A 10 -12.29 8.05 19.69
N CYS A 11 -12.27 7.07 20.60
CA CYS A 11 -13.42 6.72 21.40
C CYS A 11 -13.02 6.11 22.74
N ILE A 12 -13.84 6.35 23.76
CA ILE A 12 -13.76 5.63 25.04
C ILE A 12 -15.10 4.94 25.26
N ARG A 13 -15.07 3.63 25.49
CA ARG A 13 -16.25 2.86 25.86
C ARG A 13 -16.14 2.34 27.28
N TYR A 14 -17.20 2.58 28.05
CA TYR A 14 -17.37 2.02 29.39
C TYR A 14 -18.38 0.89 29.32
N ARG A 15 -18.02 -0.26 29.89
CA ARG A 15 -18.94 -1.37 30.10
C ARG A 15 -18.91 -1.74 31.57
N TYR A 16 -20.09 -1.78 32.18
CA TYR A 16 -20.27 -2.29 33.52
C TYR A 16 -20.77 -3.72 33.42
N ASP A 17 -20.00 -4.64 33.98
CA ASP A 17 -20.40 -6.03 34.08
C ASP A 17 -20.87 -6.28 35.52
N ALA A 18 -22.19 -6.37 35.70
CA ALA A 18 -22.80 -6.52 37.01
C ALA A 18 -22.49 -7.88 37.65
N ALA A 19 -22.34 -8.93 36.84
CA ALA A 19 -22.06 -10.29 37.29
C ALA A 19 -20.64 -10.42 37.88
N SER A 20 -19.63 -9.89 37.20
CA SER A 20 -18.24 -9.86 37.68
C SER A 20 -17.89 -8.63 38.52
N ARG A 21 -18.87 -7.75 38.78
CA ARG A 21 -18.70 -6.45 39.47
C ARG A 21 -17.53 -5.62 38.93
N THR A 22 -17.27 -5.74 37.63
CA THR A 22 -16.11 -5.15 36.99
C THR A 22 -16.52 -4.04 36.05
N ARG A 23 -15.81 -2.91 36.13
CA ARG A 23 -15.90 -1.83 35.13
C ARG A 23 -14.78 -2.00 34.13
N ILE A 24 -15.14 -2.31 32.90
CA ILE A 24 -14.22 -2.40 31.78
C ILE A 24 -14.21 -1.06 31.06
N LYS A 25 -13.01 -0.50 30.87
CA LYS A 25 -12.79 0.73 30.11
C LYS A 25 -11.89 0.41 28.93
N THR A 26 -12.42 0.55 27.72
CA THR A 26 -11.67 0.36 26.48
C THR A 26 -11.48 1.68 25.77
N VAL A 27 -10.36 1.83 25.07
CA VAL A 27 -10.08 2.99 24.22
C VAL A 27 -9.79 2.51 22.81
N GLU A 28 -10.26 3.28 21.83
CA GLU A 28 -9.87 3.18 20.44
C GLU A 28 -8.91 4.33 20.14
N LEU A 29 -7.73 4.00 19.62
CA LEU A 29 -6.62 4.92 19.43
C LEU A 29 -6.12 4.84 18.00
N VAL A 30 -5.82 6.00 17.41
CA VAL A 30 -5.06 6.09 16.17
C VAL A 30 -3.60 5.77 16.51
N VAL A 31 -3.07 4.68 15.96
CA VAL A 31 -1.65 4.30 16.11
C VAL A 31 -0.81 4.69 14.90
N GLU A 32 -1.45 4.87 13.76
CA GLU A 32 -0.84 5.31 12.51
C GLU A 32 -1.85 6.11 11.69
N ARG A 33 -1.38 7.19 11.06
CA ARG A 33 -2.14 7.93 10.05
C ARG A 33 -1.26 8.06 8.81
N LYS A 34 -1.62 7.36 7.75
CA LYS A 34 -0.94 7.44 6.46
C LYS A 34 -1.86 8.07 5.42
N GLN A 35 -1.39 9.14 4.78
CA GLN A 35 -2.05 9.69 3.60
C GLN A 35 -1.87 8.69 2.46
N LEU A 36 -2.98 8.17 1.95
CA LEU A 36 -2.95 7.37 0.74
C LEU A 36 -2.76 8.32 -0.45
N PRO A 37 -1.95 7.96 -1.45
CA PRO A 37 -1.89 8.73 -2.68
C PRO A 37 -3.31 8.81 -3.28
N ASP A 38 -3.70 10.00 -3.75
CA ASP A 38 -4.97 10.19 -4.44
C ASP A 38 -5.11 9.15 -5.55
N LYS A 39 -6.16 8.31 -5.47
CA LYS A 39 -6.52 7.36 -6.55
C LYS A 39 -6.70 8.04 -7.91
N ALA A 40 -6.77 9.37 -7.94
CA ALA A 40 -7.12 10.22 -9.05
C ALA A 40 -5.93 10.96 -9.70
N GLN A 41 -4.67 10.65 -9.36
CA GLN A 41 -3.66 10.77 -10.39
C GLN A 41 -3.89 9.59 -11.32
N SER A 42 -4.75 9.81 -12.32
CA SER A 42 -4.90 8.96 -13.48
C SER A 42 -3.50 8.56 -13.91
N VAL A 43 -3.11 7.34 -13.52
CA VAL A 43 -1.98 6.65 -14.11
C VAL A 43 -2.34 6.66 -15.58
N THR A 44 -1.74 7.58 -16.33
CA THR A 44 -1.97 7.68 -17.75
C THR A 44 -1.66 6.29 -18.30
N ASP A 45 -2.33 5.88 -19.36
CA ASP A 45 -2.15 4.54 -19.93
C ASP A 45 -0.63 4.25 -20.16
N ASP A 46 0.15 5.30 -20.40
CA ASP A 46 1.61 5.27 -20.59
C ASP A 46 2.46 5.36 -19.31
N ALA A 47 1.87 5.65 -18.14
CA ALA A 47 2.63 5.79 -16.91
C ALA A 47 3.25 4.45 -16.47
N LEU A 48 4.58 4.48 -16.30
CA LEU A 48 5.35 3.35 -15.79
C LEU A 48 5.00 3.12 -14.32
N VAL A 49 4.42 1.97 -14.03
CA VAL A 49 4.12 1.54 -12.66
C VAL A 49 5.15 0.52 -12.18
N PRO A 50 5.61 0.66 -10.92
CA PRO A 50 6.47 -0.33 -10.28
C PRO A 50 5.67 -1.58 -9.89
N VAL A 51 6.15 -2.73 -10.33
CA VAL A 51 5.58 -4.07 -10.09
C VAL A 51 6.64 -4.92 -9.40
N GLN A 52 6.29 -5.50 -8.24
CA GLN A 52 7.17 -6.41 -7.52
C GLN A 52 6.81 -7.85 -7.84
N ILE A 53 7.79 -8.58 -8.37
CA ILE A 53 7.65 -9.99 -8.71
C ILE A 53 8.60 -10.77 -7.81
N ALA A 54 8.06 -11.74 -7.05
CA ALA A 54 8.86 -12.51 -6.13
C ALA A 54 9.83 -13.46 -6.86
N TYR A 55 10.93 -13.80 -6.19
CA TYR A 55 11.88 -14.77 -6.72
C TYR A 55 11.23 -16.16 -6.78
N GLY A 56 10.93 -16.63 -7.99
CA GLY A 56 10.23 -17.90 -8.23
C GLY A 56 9.06 -17.77 -9.22
N GLU A 57 8.51 -16.57 -9.38
CA GLU A 57 7.39 -16.30 -10.28
C GLU A 57 7.87 -16.09 -11.72
N LYS A 58 8.47 -17.13 -12.30
CA LYS A 58 9.10 -17.09 -13.64
C LYS A 58 8.10 -16.68 -14.72
N ASP A 59 6.83 -17.07 -14.60
CA ASP A 59 5.79 -16.72 -15.57
C ASP A 59 5.39 -15.24 -15.49
N LEU A 60 5.27 -14.66 -14.29
CA LEU A 60 5.08 -13.22 -14.13
C LEU A 60 6.28 -12.43 -14.67
N GLY A 61 7.50 -12.91 -14.42
CA GLY A 61 8.71 -12.30 -14.98
C GLY A 61 8.76 -12.32 -16.52
N LYS A 62 8.29 -13.41 -17.15
CA LYS A 62 8.13 -13.48 -18.60
C LYS A 62 7.06 -12.50 -19.09
N MET A 63 5.90 -12.46 -18.43
CA MET A 63 4.82 -11.53 -18.76
C MET A 63 5.29 -10.07 -18.66
N ALA A 64 6.04 -9.73 -17.61
CA ALA A 64 6.61 -8.39 -17.44
C ALA A 64 7.56 -8.01 -18.58
N ARG A 65 8.44 -8.93 -19.00
CA ARG A 65 9.32 -8.72 -20.16
C ARG A 65 8.53 -8.59 -21.46
N SER A 66 7.54 -9.44 -21.69
CA SER A 66 6.66 -9.38 -22.87
C SER A 66 5.84 -8.10 -22.94
N ALA A 67 5.47 -7.54 -21.78
CA ALA A 67 4.76 -6.27 -21.66
C ALA A 67 5.67 -5.03 -21.87
N GLY A 68 6.96 -5.22 -22.17
CA GLY A 68 7.92 -4.12 -22.33
C GLY A 68 8.46 -3.57 -21.01
N GLY A 69 8.33 -4.34 -19.93
CA GLY A 69 8.79 -3.97 -18.60
C GLY A 69 10.31 -3.80 -18.52
N ARG A 70 10.74 -2.74 -17.82
CA ARG A 70 12.15 -2.50 -17.49
C ARG A 70 12.44 -3.02 -16.09
N TRP A 71 13.37 -3.96 -15.98
CA TRP A 71 13.87 -4.42 -14.68
C TRP A 71 14.89 -3.44 -14.11
N ASP A 72 14.71 -3.04 -12.85
CA ASP A 72 15.68 -2.28 -12.07
C ASP A 72 16.24 -3.17 -10.94
N PRO A 73 17.53 -3.59 -11.02
CA PRO A 73 18.13 -4.48 -10.04
C PRO A 73 18.45 -3.80 -8.70
N ASP A 74 18.60 -2.47 -8.65
CA ASP A 74 18.91 -1.74 -7.42
C ASP A 74 17.72 -1.77 -6.45
N VAL A 75 16.51 -1.57 -6.98
CA VAL A 75 15.27 -1.61 -6.20
C VAL A 75 14.54 -2.95 -6.29
N LYS A 76 14.99 -3.86 -7.16
CA LYS A 76 14.37 -5.17 -7.45
C LYS A 76 12.90 -5.03 -7.87
N LEU A 77 12.61 -4.08 -8.76
CA LEU A 77 11.27 -3.81 -9.26
C LEU A 77 11.24 -3.82 -10.79
N TRP A 78 10.09 -4.20 -11.34
CA TRP A 78 9.78 -4.04 -12.76
C TRP A 78 9.01 -2.75 -12.97
N TYR A 79 9.42 -1.93 -13.92
CA TYR A 79 8.68 -0.75 -14.35
C TYR A 79 7.98 -1.04 -15.67
N ILE A 80 6.65 -1.07 -15.66
CA ILE A 80 5.84 -1.48 -16.82
C ILE A 80 4.77 -0.42 -17.07
N PRO A 81 4.47 -0.03 -18.33
CA PRO A 81 3.35 0.86 -18.61
C PRO A 81 2.05 0.24 -18.14
N TYR A 82 1.24 1.00 -17.40
CA TYR A 82 -0.03 0.50 -16.84
C TYR A 82 -0.98 -0.06 -17.91
N SER A 83 -1.02 0.56 -19.10
CA SER A 83 -1.75 0.07 -20.28
C SER A 83 -1.54 -1.39 -20.61
N LYS A 84 -0.32 -1.89 -20.42
CA LYS A 84 0.10 -3.24 -20.82
C LYS A 84 -0.24 -4.30 -19.78
N ILE A 85 -0.49 -3.88 -18.54
CA ILE A 85 -0.75 -4.80 -17.42
C ILE A 85 -2.16 -4.66 -16.84
N LYS A 86 -2.90 -3.62 -17.23
CA LYS A 86 -4.27 -3.40 -16.80
C LYS A 86 -5.15 -4.60 -17.13
N GLY A 87 -5.82 -5.17 -16.14
CA GLY A 87 -6.64 -6.38 -16.27
C GLY A 87 -5.86 -7.70 -16.31
N THR A 88 -4.55 -7.68 -16.05
CA THR A 88 -3.72 -8.89 -15.91
C THR A 88 -3.34 -9.15 -14.45
N GLU A 89 -2.78 -10.33 -14.17
CA GLU A 89 -2.29 -10.68 -12.83
C GLU A 89 -1.22 -9.69 -12.33
N LEU A 90 -0.43 -9.08 -13.23
CA LEU A 90 0.61 -8.10 -12.87
C LEU A 90 0.04 -6.82 -12.21
N GLU A 91 -1.23 -6.49 -12.45
CA GLU A 91 -1.88 -5.34 -11.81
C GLU A 91 -1.94 -5.50 -10.28
N LYS A 92 -2.12 -6.72 -9.78
CA LYS A 92 -2.19 -7.01 -8.34
C LYS A 92 -0.84 -6.89 -7.63
N HIS A 93 0.24 -6.87 -8.39
CA HIS A 93 1.61 -6.80 -7.90
C HIS A 93 2.19 -5.37 -7.98
N ILE A 94 1.36 -4.37 -8.31
CA ILE A 94 1.76 -2.95 -8.31
C ILE A 94 2.01 -2.48 -6.88
N ILE A 95 3.17 -1.86 -6.65
CA ILE A 95 3.52 -1.26 -5.35
C ILE A 95 3.42 0.25 -5.44
N LEU A 96 2.37 0.82 -4.85
CA LEU A 96 2.13 2.27 -4.86
C LEU A 96 3.16 3.08 -4.05
N ASP A 97 3.92 2.44 -3.15
CA ASP A 97 4.90 3.09 -2.27
C ASP A 97 6.34 3.03 -2.82
N ALA A 98 6.55 2.43 -4.00
CA ALA A 98 7.88 2.29 -4.56
C ALA A 98 8.40 3.64 -5.08
N LYS A 99 9.46 4.16 -4.43
CA LYS A 99 10.18 5.35 -4.89
C LYS A 99 10.70 5.13 -6.31
N GLN A 100 10.15 5.84 -7.30
CA GLN A 100 10.78 5.96 -8.60
C GLN A 100 12.04 6.80 -8.45
N LYS A 101 13.17 6.29 -8.94
CA LYS A 101 14.36 7.11 -9.13
C LYS A 101 14.03 8.08 -10.29
N GLN A 102 13.71 9.33 -9.97
CA GLN A 102 13.60 10.38 -11.00
C GLN A 102 14.93 10.41 -11.75
N SER A 103 14.90 9.98 -13.02
CA SER A 103 16.04 10.15 -13.92
C SER A 103 16.16 11.64 -14.17
N GLY A 104 17.09 12.28 -13.47
CA GLY A 104 17.44 13.67 -13.69
C GLY A 104 17.81 13.89 -15.16
N LYS A 105 17.30 15.00 -15.70
CA LYS A 105 17.82 15.64 -16.90
C LYS A 105 18.22 17.05 -16.53
#